data_AF-S7Q406-F1
#
_entry.id   AF-S7Q406-F1
#
_cell.length_a   1.000
_cell.length_b   1.000
_cell.length_c   1.000
_cell.angle_alpha   90.00
_cell.angle_beta   90.00
_cell.angle_gamma   90.00
#
_symmetry.space_group_name_H-M   'P 1'
#
loop_
_entity.id
_entity.type
_entity.pdbx_description
1 polymer ?
#
loop_
_entity_poly.entity_id
_entity_poly.type
_entity_poly.pdbx_seq_one_letter_code
_entity_poly.pdbx_strand_id
1 'polypeptide(L)'
;MSGLKVSRLPYIWRDSNPDTEPPYGDQDDELAWRVHNTNRLSGLHTPAHFADMTLVISESLNADLAMELECEHFKWKWEAYSLGPRISLELLSKHLIMPLISTVHLAFASADPVSELSQEDLQNLVDKAGKTARRTVDTHVKHALSNPRTATTLRRMTALFNFVPSLPPITLSLEKLDISRPFQSKGGSTSKDVKGITEGGELRYAHSTTPAESAEKTVLASQGPGGDSGSETEPESEEEFARVLRLAREKAAAGSAKSTATSIAERGSPVQGSSRQSKPAPSASAPQQTGSRAKTTSGESPSSSDAESSPHRPKKKAKAKAVVQESSSDAENSEEERRKRLSKIVSGEASRRGGARQPLKRGGKRF
;
A
#
# COMPACT_ATOMS: atom_id res chain seq x y z
N MET A 1 -14.36 -8.91 15.57
CA MET A 1 -14.89 -9.11 16.94
C MET A 1 -15.91 -10.26 17.05
N SER A 2 -16.07 -11.11 16.04
CA SER A 2 -17.11 -12.16 15.94
C SER A 2 -16.92 -13.41 16.83
N GLY A 3 -15.95 -13.41 17.75
CA GLY A 3 -15.62 -14.56 18.60
C GLY A 3 -15.84 -14.36 20.10
N LEU A 4 -16.14 -13.14 20.55
CA LEU A 4 -16.56 -12.94 21.93
C LEU A 4 -17.92 -13.61 22.07
N LYS A 5 -17.98 -14.69 22.85
CA LYS A 5 -19.27 -15.28 23.26
C LYS A 5 -20.10 -14.13 23.78
N VAL A 6 -21.21 -13.89 23.08
CA VAL A 6 -22.09 -12.73 23.25
C VAL A 6 -22.51 -12.62 24.74
N SER A 7 -22.52 -13.73 25.49
CA SER A 7 -22.76 -13.80 26.93
C SER A 7 -21.69 -13.18 27.86
N ARG A 8 -20.48 -12.82 27.39
CA ARG A 8 -19.39 -12.34 28.28
C ARG A 8 -19.40 -10.83 28.54
N LEU A 9 -20.01 -10.05 27.63
CA LEU A 9 -20.07 -8.58 27.74
C LEU A 9 -20.69 -8.09 29.06
N PRO A 10 -21.86 -8.60 29.51
CA PRO A 10 -22.47 -8.17 30.77
C PRO A 10 -21.64 -8.54 32.01
N TYR A 11 -20.84 -9.62 31.93
CA TYR A 11 -19.96 -10.00 33.03
C TYR A 11 -18.80 -9.00 33.19
N ILE A 12 -18.11 -8.70 32.08
CA ILE A 12 -16.98 -7.76 32.07
C ILE A 12 -17.42 -6.38 32.55
N TRP A 13 -18.58 -5.92 32.08
CA TRP A 13 -19.10 -4.62 32.49
C TRP A 13 -19.44 -4.56 33.98
N ARG A 14 -20.11 -5.60 34.54
CA ARG A 14 -20.46 -5.65 35.97
C ARG A 14 -19.23 -5.69 36.88
N ASP A 15 -18.19 -6.43 36.47
CA ASP A 15 -16.91 -6.46 37.19
C ASP A 15 -16.26 -5.07 37.26
N SER A 16 -16.45 -4.27 36.21
CA SER A 16 -15.90 -2.91 36.12
C SER A 16 -16.80 -1.83 36.73
N ASN A 17 -18.09 -2.11 36.94
CA ASN A 17 -19.11 -1.14 37.38
C ASN A 17 -20.00 -1.75 38.47
N PRO A 18 -19.45 -2.11 39.64
CA PRO A 18 -20.19 -2.82 40.69
C PRO A 18 -21.35 -1.99 41.26
N ASP A 19 -21.24 -0.65 41.23
CA ASP A 19 -22.24 0.26 41.78
C ASP A 19 -23.43 0.50 40.85
N THR A 20 -23.36 0.02 39.60
CA THR A 20 -24.44 0.20 38.64
C THR A 20 -25.30 -1.05 38.55
N GLU A 21 -26.55 -0.94 38.98
CA GLU A 21 -27.50 -2.04 38.90
C GLU A 21 -27.72 -2.44 37.43
N PRO A 22 -27.60 -3.74 37.07
CA PRO A 22 -27.76 -4.18 35.70
C PRO A 22 -29.23 -4.00 35.25
N PRO A 23 -29.49 -3.30 34.13
CA PRO A 23 -30.85 -2.89 33.78
C PRO A 23 -31.72 -3.98 33.12
N TYR A 24 -31.57 -5.27 33.44
CA TYR A 24 -32.28 -6.34 32.70
C TYR A 24 -33.31 -7.08 33.54
N GLY A 25 -34.59 -6.84 33.25
CA GLY A 25 -35.68 -7.73 33.60
C GLY A 25 -35.92 -8.83 32.54
N ASP A 26 -35.57 -8.56 31.28
CA ASP A 26 -35.76 -9.46 30.14
C ASP A 26 -34.58 -9.47 29.14
N GLN A 27 -34.68 -10.31 28.10
CA GLN A 27 -33.63 -10.49 27.08
C GLN A 27 -33.53 -9.32 26.09
N ASP A 28 -34.64 -8.62 25.84
CA ASP A 28 -34.71 -7.52 24.88
C ASP A 28 -34.05 -6.25 25.45
N ASP A 29 -34.27 -5.99 26.75
CA ASP A 29 -33.59 -4.96 27.53
C ASP A 29 -32.07 -5.20 27.55
N GLU A 30 -31.65 -6.45 27.70
CA GLU A 30 -30.24 -6.81 27.66
C GLU A 30 -29.62 -6.53 26.28
N LEU A 31 -30.33 -6.86 25.20
CA LEU A 31 -29.88 -6.56 23.85
C LEU A 31 -29.78 -5.04 23.61
N ALA A 32 -30.79 -4.28 24.01
CA ALA A 32 -30.82 -2.82 23.90
C ALA A 32 -29.65 -2.17 24.63
N TRP A 33 -29.36 -2.62 25.85
CA TRP A 33 -28.20 -2.15 26.61
C TRP A 33 -26.87 -2.53 25.96
N ARG A 34 -26.74 -3.74 25.38
CA ARG A 34 -25.50 -4.13 24.68
C ARG A 34 -25.24 -3.24 23.48
N VAL A 35 -26.27 -2.94 22.70
CA VAL A 35 -26.19 -1.99 21.57
C VAL A 35 -25.79 -0.61 22.08
N HIS A 36 -26.43 -0.13 23.16
CA HIS A 36 -26.10 1.16 23.77
C HIS A 36 -24.64 1.25 24.23
N ASN A 37 -24.12 0.25 24.94
CA ASN A 37 -22.74 0.24 25.42
C ASN A 37 -21.74 0.05 24.27
N THR A 38 -22.08 -0.73 23.25
CA THR A 38 -21.26 -0.87 22.06
C THR A 38 -21.16 0.47 21.31
N ASN A 39 -22.26 1.21 21.21
CA ASN A 39 -22.28 2.55 20.60
C ASN A 39 -21.48 3.57 21.44
N ARG A 40 -21.53 3.47 22.77
CA ARG A 40 -20.67 4.28 23.65
C ARG A 40 -19.20 3.96 23.41
N LEU A 41 -18.82 2.68 23.45
CA LEU A 41 -17.45 2.24 23.19
C LEU A 41 -16.97 2.69 21.80
N SER A 42 -17.80 2.58 20.76
CA SER A 42 -17.42 3.07 19.42
C SER A 42 -17.27 4.59 19.38
N GLY A 43 -18.10 5.34 20.11
CA GLY A 43 -17.97 6.79 20.28
C GLY A 43 -16.68 7.21 20.99
N LEU A 44 -16.24 6.43 21.99
CA LEU A 44 -14.99 6.67 22.73
C LEU A 44 -13.73 6.53 21.84
N HIS A 45 -13.82 5.79 20.73
CA HIS A 45 -12.73 5.65 19.77
C HIS A 45 -12.57 6.85 18.82
N THR A 46 -13.33 7.93 19.02
CA THR A 46 -13.12 9.18 18.27
C THR A 46 -12.00 10.01 18.91
N PRO A 47 -11.20 10.75 18.12
CA PRO A 47 -10.09 11.55 18.66
C PRO A 47 -10.52 12.57 19.72
N ALA A 48 -11.75 13.08 19.64
CA ALA A 48 -12.30 14.02 20.62
C ALA A 48 -12.46 13.37 22.01
N HIS A 49 -13.12 12.20 22.08
CA HIS A 49 -13.39 11.52 23.34
C HIS A 49 -12.17 10.77 23.88
N PHE A 50 -11.22 10.40 23.02
CA PHE A 50 -9.99 9.73 23.44
C PHE A 50 -9.13 10.61 24.35
N ALA A 51 -9.20 11.95 24.20
CA ALA A 51 -8.46 12.88 25.04
C ALA A 51 -8.99 12.95 26.49
N ASP A 52 -10.28 12.68 26.68
CA ASP A 52 -10.95 12.73 27.99
C ASP A 52 -10.91 11.37 28.71
N MET A 53 -10.39 10.33 28.04
CA MET A 53 -10.33 8.98 28.56
C MET A 53 -9.02 8.73 29.30
N THR A 54 -9.11 8.11 30.47
CA THR A 54 -7.94 7.59 31.18
C THR A 54 -7.75 6.12 30.84
N LEU A 55 -6.54 5.75 30.45
CA LEU A 55 -6.16 4.36 30.15
C LEU A 55 -5.20 3.87 31.22
N VAL A 56 -5.64 2.88 31.99
CA VAL A 56 -4.86 2.27 33.07
C VAL A 56 -4.57 0.82 32.70
N ILE A 57 -3.30 0.41 32.78
CA ILE A 57 -2.95 -1.01 32.65
C ILE A 57 -3.25 -1.66 34.00
N SER A 58 -4.14 -2.65 34.02
CA SER A 58 -4.54 -3.36 35.23
C SER A 58 -4.12 -4.82 35.18
N GLU A 59 -3.95 -5.43 36.34
CA GLU A 59 -3.68 -6.86 36.44
C GLU A 59 -4.99 -7.64 36.19
N SER A 60 -4.90 -8.77 35.48
CA SER A 60 -6.00 -9.73 35.35
C SER A 60 -5.44 -11.13 35.52
N LEU A 61 -6.14 -11.95 36.32
CA LEU A 61 -5.76 -13.34 36.57
C LEU A 61 -5.93 -14.22 35.32
N ASN A 62 -6.76 -13.77 34.37
CA ASN A 62 -7.17 -14.57 33.23
C ASN A 62 -6.65 -14.04 31.89
N ALA A 63 -6.06 -12.85 31.83
CA ALA A 63 -5.65 -12.21 30.59
C ALA A 63 -4.15 -11.93 30.56
N ASP A 64 -3.53 -12.02 29.39
CA ASP A 64 -2.11 -11.69 29.21
C ASP A 64 -1.86 -10.18 29.30
N LEU A 65 -2.87 -9.38 28.96
CA LEU A 65 -2.88 -7.94 29.13
C LEU A 65 -4.31 -7.50 29.45
N ALA A 66 -4.50 -6.79 30.56
CA ALA A 66 -5.73 -6.07 30.82
C ALA A 66 -5.49 -4.57 30.82
N MET A 67 -6.43 -3.86 30.22
CA MET A 67 -6.44 -2.40 30.14
C MET A 67 -7.82 -1.94 30.57
N GLU A 68 -7.86 -0.90 31.39
CA GLU A 68 -9.06 -0.29 31.90
C GLU A 68 -9.19 1.10 31.30
N LEU A 69 -10.38 1.36 30.77
CA LEU A 69 -10.77 2.63 30.18
C LEU A 69 -11.75 3.26 31.15
N GLU A 70 -11.38 4.42 31.68
CA GLU A 70 -12.21 5.16 32.62
C GLU A 70 -12.53 6.55 32.07
N CYS A 71 -13.83 6.84 32.06
CA CYS A 71 -14.47 8.10 31.70
C CYS A 71 -15.46 8.46 32.83
N GLU A 72 -15.87 9.72 32.95
CA GLU A 72 -16.65 10.25 34.11
C GLU A 72 -17.81 9.35 34.59
N HIS A 73 -18.53 8.70 33.68
CA HIS A 73 -19.67 7.84 33.99
C HIS A 73 -19.60 6.47 33.31
N PHE A 74 -18.42 6.06 32.87
CA PHE A 74 -18.25 4.84 32.11
C PHE A 74 -16.88 4.22 32.34
N LYS A 75 -16.89 2.98 32.81
CA LYS A 75 -15.68 2.20 33.03
C LYS A 75 -15.73 0.89 32.26
N TRP A 76 -14.65 0.56 31.57
CA TRP A 76 -14.59 -0.61 30.72
C TRP A 76 -13.24 -1.30 30.78
N LYS A 77 -13.22 -2.60 31.08
CA LYS A 77 -12.01 -3.42 31.08
C LYS A 77 -11.88 -4.21 29.77
N TRP A 78 -10.82 -3.96 29.03
CA TRP A 78 -10.35 -4.81 27.93
C TRP A 78 -9.43 -5.89 28.46
N GLU A 79 -9.72 -7.13 28.09
CA GLU A 79 -8.88 -8.30 28.36
C GLU A 79 -8.37 -8.87 27.04
N ALA A 80 -7.06 -8.85 26.85
CA ALA A 80 -6.38 -9.38 25.69
C ALA A 80 -5.69 -10.71 26.02
N TYR A 81 -5.78 -11.63 25.06
CA TYR A 81 -5.29 -13.00 25.17
C TYR A 81 -4.33 -13.30 24.03
N SER A 82 -3.30 -14.06 24.33
CA SER A 82 -2.37 -14.62 23.37
C SER A 82 -3.08 -15.71 22.55
N LEU A 83 -3.11 -15.52 21.23
CA LEU A 83 -3.77 -16.44 20.30
C LEU A 83 -2.80 -17.41 19.63
N GLY A 84 -1.55 -17.45 20.13
CA GLY A 84 -0.44 -18.18 19.53
C GLY A 84 0.12 -17.51 18.26
N PRO A 85 1.30 -17.96 17.76
CA PRO A 85 2.02 -17.26 16.70
C PRO A 85 1.25 -17.17 15.39
N ARG A 86 0.56 -18.24 14.97
CA ARG A 86 -0.12 -18.31 13.67
C ARG A 86 -1.27 -17.31 13.55
N ILE A 87 -2.16 -17.29 14.54
CA ILE A 87 -3.32 -16.38 14.54
C ILE A 87 -2.86 -14.94 14.77
N SER A 88 -1.90 -14.74 15.68
CA SER A 88 -1.36 -13.41 15.95
C SER A 88 -0.71 -12.80 14.71
N LEU A 89 0.04 -13.57 13.92
CA LEU A 89 0.62 -13.10 12.65
C LEU A 89 -0.46 -12.75 11.63
N GLU A 90 -1.53 -13.53 11.53
CA GLU A 90 -2.66 -13.23 10.64
C GLU A 90 -3.36 -11.92 11.04
N LEU A 91 -3.59 -11.72 12.34
CA LEU A 91 -4.18 -10.48 12.86
C LEU A 91 -3.27 -9.28 12.65
N LEU A 92 -1.97 -9.39 12.96
CA LEU A 92 -0.98 -8.34 12.73
C LEU A 92 -0.89 -8.00 11.24
N SER A 93 -0.91 -9.00 10.37
CA SER A 93 -0.90 -8.79 8.93
C SER A 93 -2.11 -7.97 8.47
N LYS A 94 -3.33 -8.37 8.85
CA LYS A 94 -4.59 -7.74 8.42
C LYS A 94 -4.82 -6.36 9.04
N HIS A 95 -4.51 -6.20 10.33
CA HIS A 95 -4.89 -5.01 11.10
C HIS A 95 -3.78 -3.98 11.27
N LEU A 96 -2.52 -4.35 11.01
CA LEU A 96 -1.39 -3.45 11.19
C LEU A 96 -0.50 -3.37 9.96
N ILE A 97 0.12 -4.48 9.55
CA ILE A 97 1.17 -4.48 8.51
C ILE A 97 0.60 -4.02 7.16
N MET A 98 -0.50 -4.61 6.70
CA MET A 98 -1.10 -4.24 5.41
C MET A 98 -1.68 -2.82 5.38
N PRO A 99 -2.41 -2.35 6.42
CA PRO A 99 -2.80 -0.95 6.53
C PRO A 99 -1.59 0.01 6.52
N LEU A 100 -0.51 -0.30 7.23
CA LEU A 100 0.70 0.52 7.26
C LEU A 100 1.40 0.57 5.88
N ILE A 101 1.55 -0.56 5.20
CA ILE A 101 2.09 -0.57 3.84
C ILE A 101 1.22 0.27 2.90
N SER A 102 -0.10 0.18 3.04
CA SER A 102 -1.05 0.92 2.20
C SER A 102 -1.02 2.43 2.48
N THR A 103 -0.94 2.85 3.74
CA THR A 103 -0.82 4.27 4.10
C THR A 103 0.51 4.87 3.65
N VAL A 104 1.62 4.14 3.80
CA VAL A 104 2.92 4.52 3.25
C VAL A 104 2.86 4.60 1.72
N HIS A 105 2.23 3.63 1.06
CA HIS A 105 2.04 3.66 -0.40
C HIS A 105 1.25 4.91 -0.82
N LEU A 106 0.14 5.21 -0.15
CA LEU A 106 -0.66 6.42 -0.41
C LEU A 106 0.16 7.69 -0.25
N ALA A 107 0.93 7.81 0.83
CA ALA A 107 1.75 8.99 1.12
C ALA A 107 2.84 9.25 0.07
N PHE A 108 3.30 8.22 -0.64
CA PHE A 108 4.37 8.33 -1.64
C PHE A 108 3.93 8.10 -3.09
N ALA A 109 2.69 7.67 -3.33
CA ALA A 109 2.14 7.46 -4.67
C ALA A 109 1.53 8.73 -5.26
N SER A 110 0.97 9.61 -4.43
CA SER A 110 0.44 10.90 -4.89
C SER A 110 1.56 11.89 -5.14
N ALA A 111 1.38 12.74 -6.16
CA ALA A 111 2.26 13.89 -6.39
C ALA A 111 2.04 14.95 -5.32
N ASP A 112 0.78 15.14 -4.94
CA ASP A 112 0.35 16.08 -3.90
C ASP A 112 0.42 15.39 -2.52
N PRO A 113 0.80 16.12 -1.45
CA PRO A 113 0.81 15.55 -0.11
C PRO A 113 -0.61 15.17 0.32
N VAL A 114 -0.73 14.11 1.11
CA VAL A 114 -2.03 13.58 1.58
C VAL A 114 -2.88 14.65 2.29
N SER A 115 -2.23 15.64 2.92
CA SER A 115 -2.88 16.77 3.58
C SER A 115 -3.56 17.77 2.65
N GLU A 116 -3.20 17.81 1.37
CA GLU A 116 -3.76 18.73 0.37
C GLU A 116 -4.87 18.09 -0.48
N LEU A 117 -5.10 16.78 -0.33
CA LEU A 117 -6.14 16.07 -1.05
C LEU A 117 -7.52 16.43 -0.52
N SER A 118 -8.50 16.54 -1.42
CA SER A 118 -9.90 16.64 -1.03
C SER A 118 -10.35 15.36 -0.31
N GLN A 119 -11.37 15.47 0.54
CA GLN A 119 -11.91 14.30 1.26
C GLN A 119 -12.39 13.21 0.29
N GLU A 120 -13.00 13.60 -0.83
CA GLU A 120 -13.48 12.67 -1.86
C GLU A 120 -12.32 11.96 -2.58
N ASP A 121 -11.26 12.70 -2.95
CA ASP A 121 -10.07 12.13 -3.58
C ASP A 121 -9.31 11.20 -2.64
N LEU A 122 -9.16 11.59 -1.37
CA LEU A 122 -8.54 10.77 -0.34
C LEU A 122 -9.32 9.46 -0.16
N GLN A 123 -10.64 9.54 -0.05
CA GLN A 123 -11.50 8.36 0.05
C GLN A 123 -11.35 7.44 -1.16
N ASN A 124 -11.38 7.99 -2.38
CA ASN A 124 -11.21 7.22 -3.61
C ASN A 124 -9.83 6.54 -3.70
N LEU A 125 -8.77 7.23 -3.26
CA LEU A 125 -7.41 6.68 -3.23
C LEU A 125 -7.28 5.56 -2.18
N VAL A 126 -7.83 5.76 -0.99
CA VAL A 126 -7.87 4.73 0.07
C VAL A 126 -8.63 3.50 -0.40
N ASP A 127 -9.81 3.68 -1.01
CA ASP A 127 -10.62 2.58 -1.53
C ASP A 127 -9.90 1.82 -2.65
N LYS A 128 -9.20 2.54 -3.54
CA LYS A 128 -8.40 1.94 -4.61
C LYS A 128 -7.23 1.14 -4.03
N ALA A 129 -6.48 1.72 -3.10
CA ALA A 129 -5.36 1.04 -2.44
C ALA A 129 -5.83 -0.20 -1.68
N GLY A 130 -6.94 -0.12 -0.96
CA GLY A 130 -7.55 -1.23 -0.23
C GLY A 130 -8.04 -2.35 -1.16
N LYS A 131 -8.69 -2.01 -2.27
CA LYS A 131 -9.12 -3.00 -3.29
C LYS A 131 -7.93 -3.73 -3.90
N THR A 132 -6.86 -3.01 -4.27
CA THR A 132 -5.64 -3.62 -4.81
C THR A 132 -4.96 -4.51 -3.77
N ALA A 133 -4.78 -4.02 -2.55
CA ALA A 133 -4.19 -4.78 -1.44
C ALA A 133 -4.96 -6.07 -1.15
N ARG A 134 -6.29 -6.05 -1.25
CA ARG A 134 -7.13 -7.24 -1.05
C ARG A 134 -7.02 -8.26 -2.19
N ARG A 135 -6.95 -7.80 -3.44
CA ARG A 135 -6.93 -8.70 -4.62
C ARG A 135 -5.56 -9.31 -4.86
N THR A 136 -4.50 -8.51 -4.72
CA THR A 136 -3.13 -8.88 -5.08
C THR A 136 -2.14 -8.34 -4.05
N VAL A 137 -2.18 -8.91 -2.84
CA VAL A 137 -1.31 -8.53 -1.70
C VAL A 137 0.15 -8.40 -2.13
N ASP A 138 0.69 -9.43 -2.80
CA ASP A 138 2.09 -9.48 -3.20
C ASP A 138 2.47 -8.34 -4.17
N THR A 139 1.61 -8.06 -5.16
CA THR A 139 1.80 -6.98 -6.12
C THR A 139 1.72 -5.62 -5.43
N HIS A 140 0.77 -5.43 -4.51
CA HIS A 140 0.63 -4.18 -3.75
C HIS A 140 1.86 -3.91 -2.88
N VAL A 141 2.32 -4.92 -2.13
CA VAL A 141 3.54 -4.82 -1.30
C VAL A 141 4.75 -4.53 -2.17
N LYS A 142 4.92 -5.26 -3.28
CA LYS A 142 6.00 -5.03 -4.23
C LYS A 142 5.95 -3.60 -4.77
N HIS A 143 4.79 -3.13 -5.21
CA HIS A 143 4.63 -1.79 -5.77
C HIS A 143 4.97 -0.72 -4.73
N ALA A 144 4.40 -0.81 -3.53
CA ALA A 144 4.65 0.10 -2.42
C ALA A 144 6.14 0.21 -2.07
N LEU A 145 6.84 -0.92 -1.96
CA LEU A 145 8.25 -0.98 -1.58
C LEU A 145 9.21 -0.73 -2.75
N SER A 146 8.76 -0.90 -4.00
CA SER A 146 9.58 -0.60 -5.18
C SER A 146 9.76 0.89 -5.46
N ASN A 147 8.96 1.75 -4.81
CA ASN A 147 9.14 3.19 -4.89
C ASN A 147 10.44 3.59 -4.15
N PRO A 148 11.43 4.20 -4.84
CA PRO A 148 12.72 4.58 -4.24
C PRO A 148 12.58 5.47 -3.01
N ARG A 149 11.61 6.39 -3.06
CA ARG A 149 11.36 7.33 -1.96
C ARG A 149 10.87 6.59 -0.72
N THR A 150 9.95 5.64 -0.89
CA THR A 150 9.48 4.77 0.19
C THR A 150 10.62 3.94 0.77
N ALA A 151 11.35 3.20 -0.08
CA ALA A 151 12.40 2.29 0.37
C ALA A 151 13.54 3.02 1.11
N THR A 152 13.99 4.16 0.58
CA THR A 152 15.08 4.93 1.22
C THR A 152 14.63 5.67 2.48
N THR A 153 13.38 6.12 2.55
CA THR A 153 12.81 6.68 3.78
C THR A 153 12.72 5.61 4.87
N LEU A 154 12.19 4.43 4.56
CA LEU A 154 12.14 3.30 5.49
C LEU A 154 13.55 2.92 5.97
N ARG A 155 14.52 2.81 5.07
CA ARG A 155 15.92 2.53 5.42
C ARG A 155 16.48 3.57 6.39
N ARG A 156 16.18 4.85 6.18
CA ARG A 156 16.63 5.94 7.06
C ARG A 156 15.95 5.89 8.42
N MET A 157 14.65 5.63 8.48
CA MET A 157 13.91 5.44 9.73
C MET A 157 14.44 4.24 10.51
N THR A 158 14.68 3.11 9.85
CA THR A 158 15.30 1.95 10.48
C THR A 158 16.69 2.26 11.01
N ALA A 159 17.49 3.03 10.28
CA ALA A 159 18.81 3.48 10.77
C ALA A 159 18.71 4.38 12.00
N LEU A 160 17.70 5.27 12.05
CA LEU A 160 17.39 6.10 13.22
C LEU A 160 17.03 5.26 14.44
N PHE A 161 16.12 4.29 14.31
CA PHE A 161 15.73 3.41 15.42
C PHE A 161 16.85 2.49 15.91
N ASN A 162 17.83 2.20 15.05
CA ASN A 162 19.03 1.44 15.40
C ASN A 162 20.22 2.33 15.82
N PHE A 163 20.00 3.63 16.04
CA PHE A 163 21.02 4.59 16.47
C PHE A 163 22.29 4.60 15.60
N VAL A 164 22.13 4.40 14.29
CA VAL A 164 23.27 4.44 13.36
C VAL A 164 23.78 5.89 13.27
N PRO A 165 25.07 6.16 13.55
CA PRO A 165 25.59 7.53 13.66
C PRO A 165 25.56 8.31 12.34
N SER A 166 25.63 7.61 11.20
CA SER A 166 25.51 8.19 9.87
C SER A 166 24.26 7.69 9.18
N LEU A 167 23.25 8.55 9.07
CA LEU A 167 21.96 8.20 8.48
C LEU A 167 22.04 8.13 6.94
N PRO A 168 21.50 7.08 6.31
CA PRO A 168 21.50 6.98 4.85
C PRO A 168 20.66 8.11 4.23
N PRO A 169 21.07 8.66 3.07
CA PRO A 169 20.32 9.70 2.39
C PRO A 169 19.01 9.13 1.81
N ILE A 170 18.00 9.99 1.69
CA ILE A 170 16.76 9.69 0.97
C ILE A 170 16.99 10.01 -0.50
N THR A 171 16.79 9.04 -1.40
CA THR A 171 17.00 9.22 -2.84
C THR A 171 15.67 9.14 -3.58
N LEU A 172 15.44 10.10 -4.49
CA LEU A 172 14.22 10.16 -5.30
C LEU A 172 14.30 9.28 -6.55
N SER A 173 15.51 9.03 -7.05
CA SER A 173 15.77 8.19 -8.22
C SER A 173 16.15 6.77 -7.81
N LEU A 174 15.64 5.79 -8.55
CA LEU A 174 16.13 4.42 -8.47
C LEU A 174 17.51 4.37 -9.13
N GLU A 175 18.57 4.40 -8.33
CA GLU A 175 19.89 4.03 -8.84
C GLU A 175 19.83 2.54 -9.19
N LYS A 176 19.99 2.21 -10.48
CA LYS A 176 20.00 0.81 -10.91
C LYS A 176 21.23 0.16 -10.28
N LEU A 177 21.01 -0.64 -9.24
CA LEU A 177 22.05 -1.45 -8.63
C LEU A 177 22.69 -2.31 -9.72
N ASP A 178 23.96 -2.06 -10.00
CA ASP A 178 24.73 -2.82 -10.97
C ASP A 178 25.15 -4.16 -10.35
N ILE A 179 24.22 -5.13 -10.35
CA ILE A 179 24.44 -6.49 -9.82
C ILE A 179 25.56 -7.21 -10.61
N SER A 180 25.94 -6.71 -11.79
CA SER A 180 27.02 -7.30 -12.57
C SER A 180 28.40 -7.14 -11.92
N ARG A 181 28.56 -6.19 -11.00
CA ARG A 181 29.81 -6.03 -10.25
C ARG A 181 29.81 -7.00 -9.08
N PRO A 182 30.75 -7.97 -9.01
CA PRO A 182 30.90 -8.80 -7.82
C PRO A 182 31.12 -7.87 -6.62
N PHE A 183 30.46 -8.18 -5.50
CA PHE A 183 30.57 -7.42 -4.25
C PHE A 183 32.05 -7.22 -3.91
N GLN A 184 32.61 -6.06 -4.28
CA GLN A 184 33.92 -5.69 -3.81
C GLN A 184 33.71 -5.25 -2.37
N SER A 185 33.80 -6.22 -1.44
CA SER A 185 34.01 -5.88 -0.05
C SER A 185 35.28 -5.04 -0.06
N LYS A 186 35.16 -3.73 0.17
CA LYS A 186 36.30 -2.89 0.46
C LYS A 186 36.80 -3.30 1.85
N GLY A 187 37.35 -4.50 1.94
CA GLY A 187 38.28 -4.88 2.99
C GLY A 187 39.49 -3.97 2.82
N GLY A 188 39.86 -3.29 3.90
CA GLY A 188 41.04 -2.42 3.90
C GLY A 188 40.72 -0.94 4.05
N SER A 189 39.93 -0.57 5.06
CA SER A 189 40.44 0.49 5.93
C SER A 189 41.68 -0.09 6.58
N THR A 190 42.84 0.15 5.95
CA THR A 190 44.13 0.04 6.62
C THR A 190 44.12 1.10 7.70
N SER A 191 43.59 0.72 8.87
CA SER A 191 43.83 1.41 10.13
C SER A 191 45.34 1.44 10.32
N LYS A 192 45.97 2.52 9.86
CA LYS A 192 47.31 2.87 10.26
C LYS A 192 47.26 3.19 11.74
N ASP A 193 47.88 2.33 12.52
CA ASP A 193 48.51 2.63 13.81
C ASP A 193 47.75 3.58 14.74
N VAL A 194 46.73 3.06 15.44
CA VAL A 194 46.45 3.54 16.80
C VAL A 194 47.09 2.56 17.76
N LYS A 195 48.37 2.80 18.02
CA LYS A 195 49.17 2.09 19.00
C LYS A 195 48.83 2.66 20.37
N GLY A 196 48.20 1.83 21.21
CA GLY A 196 48.09 2.06 22.65
C GLY A 196 46.75 2.61 23.10
N ILE A 197 45.92 1.75 23.71
CA ILE A 197 45.74 1.71 25.17
C ILE A 197 45.14 0.35 25.51
N THR A 198 45.89 -0.34 26.36
CA THR A 198 45.62 -1.64 26.96
C THR A 198 44.60 -1.49 28.09
N GLU A 199 43.91 -2.61 28.39
CA GLU A 199 43.09 -2.87 29.59
C GLU A 199 41.68 -2.24 29.56
N GLY A 200 40.57 -2.94 29.80
CA GLY A 200 40.31 -4.30 30.27
C GLY A 200 38.81 -4.29 30.61
N GLY A 201 37.98 -4.94 29.79
CA GLY A 201 36.52 -4.84 29.91
C GLY A 201 35.84 -6.03 29.25
N GLU A 202 35.91 -7.16 29.94
CA GLU A 202 35.22 -8.41 29.61
C GLU A 202 33.70 -8.18 29.65
N LEU A 203 33.11 -7.76 28.52
CA LEU A 203 31.66 -7.79 28.34
C LEU A 203 31.24 -9.25 28.14
N ARG A 204 31.00 -9.93 29.26
CA ARG A 204 30.23 -11.18 29.34
C ARG A 204 28.84 -10.94 28.75
N TYR A 205 28.64 -11.33 27.50
CA TYR A 205 27.30 -11.63 27.02
C TYR A 205 26.81 -12.85 27.79
N ALA A 206 25.92 -12.61 28.76
CA ALA A 206 25.19 -13.67 29.45
C ALA A 206 24.36 -14.43 28.42
N HIS A 207 24.84 -15.60 28.00
CA HIS A 207 24.02 -16.61 27.36
C HIS A 207 22.97 -17.05 28.38
N SER A 208 21.78 -16.48 28.27
CA SER A 208 20.58 -17.01 28.92
C SER A 208 20.22 -18.34 28.27
N THR A 209 20.81 -19.43 28.77
CA THR A 209 20.36 -20.79 28.52
C THR A 209 19.01 -20.99 29.20
N THR A 210 17.93 -20.82 28.46
CA THR A 210 16.62 -21.32 28.85
C THR A 210 16.63 -22.85 28.73
N PRO A 211 16.20 -23.59 29.76
CA PRO A 211 16.10 -25.04 29.69
C PRO A 211 14.95 -25.44 28.75
N ALA A 212 15.26 -26.34 27.83
CA ALA A 212 14.32 -26.98 26.92
C ALA A 212 13.33 -27.83 27.72
N GLU A 213 12.06 -27.40 27.76
CA GLU A 213 10.96 -28.20 28.25
C GLU A 213 10.32 -28.99 27.10
N SER A 214 10.02 -30.25 27.44
CA SER A 214 9.71 -31.38 26.59
C SER A 214 8.53 -31.16 25.65
N ALA A 215 8.72 -31.56 24.39
CA ALA A 215 7.70 -31.59 23.36
C ALA A 215 6.74 -32.78 23.56
N GLU A 216 5.50 -32.51 23.98
CA GLU A 216 4.39 -33.43 23.73
C GLU A 216 3.74 -33.12 22.37
N LYS A 217 3.85 -34.12 21.49
CA LYS A 217 3.44 -34.09 20.09
C LYS A 217 2.00 -34.61 19.99
N THR A 218 1.00 -33.73 20.13
CA THR A 218 -0.39 -34.08 19.81
C THR A 218 -0.70 -33.68 18.38
N VAL A 219 -0.74 -34.67 17.49
CA VAL A 219 -1.21 -34.55 16.11
C VAL A 219 -2.74 -34.53 16.14
N LEU A 220 -3.34 -33.35 16.01
CA LEU A 220 -4.76 -33.20 15.70
C LEU A 220 -4.91 -32.77 14.25
N ALA A 221 -5.32 -33.73 13.43
CA ALA A 221 -5.77 -33.52 12.06
C ALA A 221 -7.11 -32.75 12.08
N SER A 222 -7.11 -31.52 11.57
CA SER A 222 -8.36 -30.82 11.22
C SER A 222 -8.56 -30.85 9.70
N GLN A 223 -9.51 -31.66 9.26
CA GLN A 223 -10.03 -31.70 7.90
C GLN A 223 -11.11 -30.61 7.71
N GLY A 224 -10.88 -29.71 6.73
CA GLY A 224 -11.86 -29.00 5.86
C GLY A 224 -12.97 -28.12 6.49
N PRO A 225 -13.81 -27.43 5.69
CA PRO A 225 -13.80 -27.14 4.25
C PRO A 225 -13.61 -25.62 3.97
N GLY A 226 -13.19 -25.11 2.81
CA GLY A 226 -13.67 -25.39 1.46
C GLY A 226 -14.84 -24.44 1.12
N GLY A 227 -14.55 -23.21 0.66
CA GLY A 227 -15.58 -22.25 0.30
C GLY A 227 -15.04 -20.90 -0.17
N ASP A 228 -14.21 -20.88 -1.21
CA ASP A 228 -13.88 -19.64 -1.92
C ASP A 228 -14.65 -19.62 -3.24
N SER A 229 -15.78 -18.90 -3.25
CA SER A 229 -16.54 -18.58 -4.46
C SER A 229 -16.27 -17.12 -4.79
N GLY A 230 -15.06 -16.87 -5.29
CA GLY A 230 -14.63 -15.59 -5.82
C GLY A 230 -15.02 -15.49 -7.29
N SER A 231 -16.04 -14.69 -7.58
CA SER A 231 -16.37 -14.26 -8.94
C SER A 231 -15.16 -13.54 -9.55
N GLU A 232 -14.49 -14.19 -10.50
CA GLU A 232 -13.48 -13.59 -11.36
C GLU A 232 -14.09 -12.39 -12.08
N THR A 233 -13.62 -11.19 -11.73
CA THR A 233 -13.82 -9.98 -12.52
C THR A 233 -12.49 -9.72 -13.21
N GLU A 234 -12.51 -9.55 -14.53
CA GLU A 234 -11.31 -9.45 -15.35
C GLU A 234 -10.31 -8.42 -14.81
N PRO A 235 -9.00 -8.70 -14.87
CA PRO A 235 -7.97 -7.78 -14.39
C PRO A 235 -7.95 -6.54 -15.27
N GLU A 236 -8.36 -5.40 -14.71
CA GLU A 236 -7.96 -4.10 -15.23
C GLU A 236 -6.43 -4.07 -15.26
N SER A 237 -5.87 -3.94 -16.46
CA SER A 237 -4.46 -4.18 -16.74
C SER A 237 -3.54 -3.27 -15.89
N GLU A 238 -2.46 -3.83 -15.37
CA GLU A 238 -1.37 -3.14 -14.66
C GLU A 238 -0.84 -1.90 -15.41
N GLU A 239 -0.98 -1.88 -16.74
CA GLU A 239 -0.66 -0.74 -17.59
C GLU A 239 -1.52 0.50 -17.30
N GLU A 240 -2.77 0.35 -16.87
CA GLU A 240 -3.64 1.48 -16.57
C GLU A 240 -3.19 2.23 -15.31
N PHE A 241 -2.72 1.49 -14.31
CA PHE A 241 -2.15 2.09 -13.10
C PHE A 241 -0.83 2.82 -13.41
N ALA A 242 0.05 2.21 -14.21
CA ALA A 242 1.28 2.85 -14.67
C ALA A 242 1.00 4.09 -15.53
N ARG A 243 -0.07 4.09 -16.34
CA ARG A 243 -0.53 5.26 -17.12
C ARG A 243 -1.03 6.37 -16.22
N VAL A 244 -1.82 6.08 -15.19
CA VAL A 244 -2.32 7.11 -14.24
C VAL A 244 -1.16 7.78 -13.51
N LEU A 245 -0.19 7.01 -13.01
CA LEU A 245 1.02 7.57 -12.36
C LEU A 245 1.86 8.42 -13.34
N ARG A 246 1.98 7.98 -14.59
CA ARG A 246 2.74 8.71 -15.61
C ARG A 246 2.04 10.02 -16.02
N LEU A 247 0.71 10.02 -16.13
CA LEU A 247 -0.08 11.21 -16.44
C LEU A 247 -0.05 12.24 -15.31
N ALA A 248 -0.07 11.79 -14.05
CA ALA A 248 0.09 12.68 -12.89
C ALA A 248 1.47 13.38 -12.91
N ARG A 249 2.54 12.64 -13.25
CA ARG A 249 3.90 13.17 -13.37
C ARG A 249 4.06 14.16 -14.53
N GLU A 250 3.40 13.91 -15.67
CA GLU A 250 3.41 14.83 -16.82
C GLU A 250 2.64 16.13 -16.54
N LYS A 251 1.54 16.09 -15.76
CA LYS A 251 0.82 17.30 -15.32
C LYS A 251 1.64 18.17 -14.35
N ALA A 252 2.36 17.56 -13.41
CA ALA A 252 3.23 18.30 -12.48
C ALA A 252 4.37 19.03 -13.21
N ALA A 253 4.91 18.45 -14.29
CA ALA A 253 5.95 19.09 -15.10
C ALA A 253 5.42 20.24 -15.98
N ALA A 254 4.14 20.22 -16.36
CA ALA A 254 3.53 21.24 -17.21
C ALA A 254 2.99 22.47 -16.44
N GLY A 255 2.76 22.35 -15.13
CA GLY A 255 2.18 23.43 -14.31
C GLY A 255 3.16 24.52 -13.83
N SER A 256 4.47 24.32 -13.95
CA SER A 256 5.47 25.19 -13.31
C SER A 256 5.97 26.39 -14.17
N ALA A 257 5.22 26.81 -15.19
CA ALA A 257 5.68 27.84 -16.14
C ALA A 257 4.82 29.12 -16.22
N LYS A 258 3.84 29.33 -15.33
CA LYS A 258 3.01 30.55 -15.36
C LYS A 258 2.53 30.97 -13.97
N SER A 259 3.36 31.70 -13.23
CA SER A 259 2.85 32.73 -12.33
C SER A 259 3.61 34.03 -12.58
N THR A 260 2.83 35.02 -12.99
CA THR A 260 3.25 36.31 -13.49
C THR A 260 3.45 37.25 -12.31
N ALA A 261 4.56 37.97 -12.34
CA ALA A 261 4.89 39.07 -11.45
C ALA A 261 3.78 40.14 -11.44
N THR A 262 3.37 40.58 -10.24
CA THR A 262 2.72 41.87 -10.05
C THR A 262 3.73 42.82 -9.42
N SER A 263 4.05 43.87 -10.16
CA SER A 263 5.00 44.93 -9.84
C SER A 263 4.43 45.91 -8.80
N ILE A 264 5.18 46.19 -7.74
CA ILE A 264 5.08 47.46 -7.01
C ILE A 264 6.46 48.12 -7.08
N ALA A 265 6.44 49.35 -7.58
CA ALA A 265 7.59 50.19 -7.83
C ALA A 265 8.13 50.78 -6.53
N GLU A 266 9.46 50.80 -6.38
CA GLU A 266 10.11 51.88 -5.64
C GLU A 266 11.52 52.16 -6.17
N ARG A 267 11.84 53.46 -6.15
CA ARG A 267 13.00 54.13 -6.75
C ARG A 267 14.29 53.86 -5.97
N GLY A 268 15.42 53.82 -6.67
CA GLY A 268 16.73 54.03 -6.05
C GLY A 268 17.94 53.64 -6.91
N SER A 269 18.40 54.59 -7.73
CA SER A 269 19.75 54.93 -8.25
C SER A 269 20.96 53.96 -8.25
N PRO A 270 21.96 54.23 -9.14
CA PRO A 270 22.81 53.22 -9.76
C PRO A 270 24.26 53.19 -9.25
N VAL A 271 24.93 52.03 -9.38
CA VAL A 271 26.41 51.95 -9.38
C VAL A 271 26.90 51.02 -10.49
N GLN A 272 27.88 51.54 -11.23
CA GLN A 272 28.58 51.00 -12.38
C GLN A 272 29.51 49.82 -12.05
N GLY A 273 29.81 49.00 -13.07
CA GLY A 273 30.95 48.07 -13.14
C GLY A 273 30.57 46.83 -13.96
N SER A 274 30.73 46.79 -15.30
CA SER A 274 31.96 46.70 -16.10
C SER A 274 32.84 45.48 -15.82
N SER A 275 32.66 44.41 -16.61
CA SER A 275 33.70 43.51 -17.20
C SER A 275 32.98 42.34 -17.89
N ARG A 276 32.77 42.30 -19.22
CA ARG A 276 33.71 41.93 -20.30
C ARG A 276 34.67 40.77 -19.94
N GLN A 277 34.43 39.59 -20.53
CA GLN A 277 35.40 38.68 -21.19
C GLN A 277 34.73 37.29 -21.38
N SER A 278 34.28 36.96 -22.60
CA SER A 278 35.01 36.27 -23.69
C SER A 278 35.08 34.74 -23.56
N LYS A 279 34.33 34.07 -24.46
CA LYS A 279 34.56 32.72 -25.00
C LYS A 279 36.03 32.54 -25.45
N PRO A 280 36.60 31.31 -25.51
CA PRO A 280 36.37 30.41 -26.65
C PRO A 280 36.37 28.88 -26.35
N ALA A 281 35.62 28.14 -27.17
CA ALA A 281 35.93 26.76 -27.59
C ALA A 281 36.90 26.84 -28.79
N PRO A 282 37.72 25.82 -29.15
CA PRO A 282 37.24 24.65 -29.93
C PRO A 282 38.12 23.37 -29.81
N SER A 283 37.94 22.44 -30.77
CA SER A 283 38.74 21.23 -31.12
C SER A 283 38.27 19.93 -30.45
N ALA A 284 37.62 18.96 -31.11
CA ALA A 284 37.81 18.30 -32.42
C ALA A 284 39.15 17.55 -32.53
N SER A 285 39.10 16.21 -32.40
CA SER A 285 40.05 15.24 -33.00
C SER A 285 39.52 13.81 -32.84
N ALA A 286 39.09 13.22 -33.95
CA ALA A 286 39.12 11.78 -34.16
C ALA A 286 40.50 11.42 -34.76
N PRO A 287 40.96 10.16 -34.63
CA PRO A 287 41.22 9.45 -35.88
C PRO A 287 40.84 7.96 -35.86
N GLN A 288 40.63 7.50 -37.09
CA GLN A 288 40.48 6.12 -37.56
C GLN A 288 41.74 5.28 -37.31
N GLN A 289 41.55 3.95 -37.23
CA GLN A 289 42.38 2.88 -37.82
C GLN A 289 41.88 1.53 -37.24
N THR A 290 41.92 0.32 -37.82
CA THR A 290 42.11 -0.32 -39.15
C THR A 290 42.26 -1.83 -38.85
N GLY A 291 41.68 -2.73 -39.67
CA GLY A 291 42.10 -4.15 -39.83
C GLY A 291 41.81 -5.09 -38.64
N SER A 292 41.58 -6.40 -38.74
CA SER A 292 41.69 -7.43 -39.81
C SER A 292 40.91 -8.67 -39.31
N ARG A 293 40.00 -9.31 -40.06
CA ARG A 293 40.19 -10.45 -41.00
C ARG A 293 40.79 -11.75 -40.42
N ALA A 294 39.94 -12.77 -40.23
CA ALA A 294 40.13 -14.22 -40.48
C ALA A 294 38.71 -14.86 -40.30
N LYS A 295 38.03 -15.56 -41.22
CA LYS A 295 38.26 -16.57 -42.28
C LYS A 295 38.68 -17.96 -41.77
N THR A 296 37.71 -18.90 -41.78
CA THR A 296 37.77 -20.34 -42.18
C THR A 296 36.39 -20.99 -41.95
N THR A 297 35.60 -21.32 -43.00
CA THR A 297 35.38 -22.66 -43.64
C THR A 297 34.62 -23.65 -42.74
N SER A 298 33.64 -24.48 -43.13
CA SER A 298 33.00 -24.89 -44.40
C SER A 298 31.98 -26.00 -44.04
N GLY A 299 30.98 -26.26 -44.89
CA GLY A 299 30.08 -27.45 -44.80
C GLY A 299 28.61 -27.06 -44.96
N GLU A 300 28.10 -26.81 -46.17
CA GLU A 300 27.70 -27.77 -47.21
C GLU A 300 26.27 -28.34 -46.98
N SER A 301 25.42 -28.01 -47.96
CA SER A 301 23.99 -28.23 -48.13
C SER A 301 23.65 -29.71 -48.46
N PRO A 302 22.37 -30.16 -48.62
CA PRO A 302 21.43 -29.63 -49.62
C PRO A 302 19.91 -29.67 -49.30
N SER A 303 19.21 -28.75 -49.98
CA SER A 303 17.89 -28.83 -50.60
C SER A 303 16.70 -29.50 -49.90
N SER A 304 15.62 -28.72 -49.71
CA SER A 304 14.40 -28.94 -50.49
C SER A 304 13.51 -27.69 -50.45
N SER A 305 13.13 -27.26 -51.64
CA SER A 305 12.12 -26.25 -51.95
C SER A 305 10.77 -26.58 -51.32
N ASP A 306 10.06 -25.60 -50.79
CA ASP A 306 8.63 -25.51 -51.09
C ASP A 306 8.07 -24.11 -50.92
N ALA A 307 7.08 -23.86 -51.77
CA ALA A 307 6.56 -22.57 -52.16
C ALA A 307 5.46 -22.06 -51.22
N GLU A 308 5.15 -20.77 -51.39
CA GLU A 308 3.82 -20.16 -51.19
C GLU A 308 3.17 -20.24 -49.79
N SER A 309 3.07 -19.08 -49.13
CA SER A 309 1.77 -18.39 -48.99
C SER A 309 1.82 -17.39 -47.83
N SER A 310 1.68 -16.11 -48.18
CA SER A 310 1.54 -15.00 -47.23
C SER A 310 0.07 -14.83 -46.84
N PRO A 311 -0.31 -14.75 -45.56
CA PRO A 311 -1.61 -14.22 -45.20
C PRO A 311 -1.52 -12.72 -44.96
N HIS A 312 -2.24 -11.98 -45.81
CA HIS A 312 -2.55 -10.57 -45.69
C HIS A 312 -3.02 -10.17 -44.27
N ARG A 313 -2.40 -9.14 -43.69
CA ARG A 313 -2.91 -8.46 -42.49
C ARG A 313 -4.12 -7.57 -42.88
N PRO A 314 -5.24 -7.62 -42.14
CA PRO A 314 -6.37 -6.73 -42.38
C PRO A 314 -6.06 -5.28 -41.97
N LYS A 315 -6.50 -4.35 -42.83
CA LYS A 315 -6.31 -2.89 -42.70
C LYS A 315 -7.11 -2.32 -41.53
N LYS A 316 -6.45 -1.50 -40.70
CA LYS A 316 -7.08 -0.65 -39.66
C LYS A 316 -8.12 0.28 -40.31
N LYS A 317 -9.38 0.16 -39.90
CA LYS A 317 -10.41 1.19 -40.17
C LYS A 317 -10.24 2.32 -39.15
N ALA A 318 -10.03 3.53 -39.66
CA ALA A 318 -10.14 4.76 -38.88
C ALA A 318 -11.61 4.97 -38.48
N LYS A 319 -11.87 5.20 -37.19
CA LYS A 319 -13.20 5.59 -36.71
C LYS A 319 -13.22 7.11 -36.49
N ALA A 320 -14.22 7.72 -37.09
CA ALA A 320 -14.43 9.16 -37.19
C ALA A 320 -14.90 9.80 -35.88
N LYS A 321 -14.44 11.05 -35.73
CA LYS A 321 -15.06 12.26 -35.16
C LYS A 321 -16.25 12.12 -34.19
N ALA A 322 -15.98 12.59 -32.97
CA ALA A 322 -16.65 13.70 -32.29
C ALA A 322 -18.10 14.01 -32.68
N VAL A 323 -19.01 13.78 -31.73
CA VAL A 323 -20.26 14.53 -31.59
C VAL A 323 -20.13 15.37 -30.32
N VAL A 324 -20.15 16.68 -30.55
CA VAL A 324 -20.35 17.74 -29.57
C VAL A 324 -21.81 17.66 -29.10
N GLN A 325 -22.04 17.60 -27.79
CA GLN A 325 -23.29 18.08 -27.22
C GLN A 325 -22.96 19.07 -26.10
N GLU A 326 -23.30 20.31 -26.40
CA GLU A 326 -23.34 21.45 -25.49
C GLU A 326 -24.53 21.31 -24.51
N SER A 327 -24.36 21.93 -23.34
CA SER A 327 -25.37 22.53 -22.47
C SER A 327 -26.58 21.73 -22.02
N SER A 328 -26.73 21.57 -20.70
CA SER A 328 -27.73 22.35 -19.95
C SER A 328 -27.56 22.15 -18.45
N SER A 329 -27.48 23.27 -17.74
CA SER A 329 -27.69 23.38 -16.29
C SER A 329 -29.11 22.98 -15.91
N ASP A 330 -29.25 22.11 -14.91
CA ASP A 330 -30.35 22.21 -13.93
C ASP A 330 -29.96 21.41 -12.68
N ALA A 331 -29.62 22.12 -11.62
CA ALA A 331 -29.55 21.58 -10.27
C ALA A 331 -30.99 21.49 -9.74
N GLU A 332 -31.29 20.53 -8.85
CA GLU A 332 -32.61 20.29 -8.20
C GLU A 332 -33.48 19.13 -8.76
N ASN A 333 -32.95 17.93 -9.06
CA ASN A 333 -33.82 16.74 -9.16
C ASN A 333 -33.18 15.36 -8.86
N SER A 334 -32.51 15.18 -7.71
CA SER A 334 -31.75 13.96 -7.40
C SER A 334 -32.55 12.79 -6.78
N GLU A 335 -33.75 13.00 -6.21
CA GLU A 335 -34.50 11.90 -5.57
C GLU A 335 -35.48 11.19 -6.51
N GLU A 336 -36.14 11.92 -7.41
CA GLU A 336 -37.18 11.34 -8.26
C GLU A 336 -36.59 10.44 -9.36
N GLU A 337 -35.40 10.77 -9.86
CA GLU A 337 -34.69 9.91 -10.81
C GLU A 337 -34.17 8.61 -10.16
N ARG A 338 -33.79 8.66 -8.87
CA ARG A 338 -33.36 7.48 -8.11
C ARG A 338 -34.54 6.54 -7.84
N ARG A 339 -35.73 7.08 -7.54
CA ARG A 339 -36.97 6.30 -7.40
C ARG A 339 -37.41 5.65 -8.71
N LYS A 340 -37.27 6.35 -9.84
CA LYS A 340 -37.62 5.84 -11.18
C LYS A 340 -36.68 4.73 -11.68
N ARG A 341 -35.41 4.71 -11.23
CA ARG A 341 -34.46 3.62 -11.54
C ARG A 341 -34.71 2.37 -10.70
N LEU A 342 -35.18 2.50 -9.47
CA LEU A 342 -35.49 1.36 -8.61
C LEU A 342 -36.79 0.65 -9.02
N SER A 343 -37.82 1.38 -9.47
CA SER A 343 -39.05 0.74 -9.96
C SER A 343 -38.86 -0.10 -11.23
N LYS A 344 -37.90 0.27 -12.10
CA LYS A 344 -37.52 -0.52 -13.28
C LYS A 344 -36.79 -1.83 -12.99
N ILE A 345 -36.18 -1.97 -11.81
CA ILE A 345 -35.48 -3.20 -11.42
C ILE A 345 -36.48 -4.18 -10.78
N VAL A 346 -37.51 -3.67 -10.11
CA VAL A 346 -38.53 -4.49 -9.43
C VAL A 346 -39.59 -5.03 -10.40
N SER A 347 -39.81 -4.39 -11.56
CA SER A 347 -40.88 -4.77 -12.50
C SER A 347 -40.58 -5.96 -13.44
N GLY A 348 -39.46 -6.68 -13.25
CA GLY A 348 -39.27 -8.00 -13.88
C GLY A 348 -39.41 -8.08 -15.41
N GLU A 349 -39.23 -6.97 -16.13
CA GLU A 349 -39.48 -6.93 -17.57
C GLU A 349 -38.19 -7.31 -18.31
N ALA A 350 -38.11 -8.61 -18.63
CA ALA A 350 -37.04 -9.23 -19.39
C ALA A 350 -36.92 -8.61 -20.79
N SER A 351 -36.05 -7.60 -20.93
CA SER A 351 -35.62 -7.10 -22.24
C SER A 351 -34.77 -8.16 -22.94
N ARG A 352 -35.47 -9.03 -23.68
CA ARG A 352 -34.93 -9.85 -24.76
C ARG A 352 -34.30 -8.94 -25.82
N ARG A 353 -32.99 -8.69 -25.73
CA ARG A 353 -32.19 -8.28 -26.89
C ARG A 353 -31.05 -9.27 -27.09
N GLY A 354 -31.27 -10.10 -28.10
CA GLY A 354 -30.37 -11.16 -28.52
C GLY A 354 -29.01 -10.62 -28.95
N GLY A 355 -27.98 -11.11 -28.26
CA GLY A 355 -26.66 -11.34 -28.85
C GLY A 355 -26.45 -12.85 -28.87
N ALA A 356 -26.18 -13.39 -30.05
CA ALA A 356 -25.94 -14.82 -30.26
C ALA A 356 -24.81 -15.32 -29.36
N ARG A 357 -25.15 -16.10 -28.32
CA ARG A 357 -24.17 -16.84 -27.53
C ARG A 357 -23.69 -18.00 -28.39
N GLN A 358 -22.45 -17.91 -28.88
CA GLN A 358 -21.80 -19.05 -29.51
C GLN A 358 -21.66 -20.19 -28.50
N PRO A 359 -21.94 -21.44 -28.90
CA PRO A 359 -21.74 -22.59 -28.03
C PRO A 359 -20.24 -22.79 -27.79
N LEU A 360 -19.82 -22.76 -26.52
CA LEU A 360 -18.48 -23.15 -26.12
C LEU A 360 -18.25 -24.61 -26.54
N LYS A 361 -17.39 -24.80 -27.56
CA LYS A 361 -16.84 -26.11 -27.93
C LYS A 361 -16.02 -26.63 -26.74
N ARG A 362 -16.60 -27.58 -26.00
CA ARG A 362 -15.85 -28.50 -25.13
C ARG A 362 -14.92 -29.34 -26.01
N GLY A 363 -13.71 -28.85 -26.23
CA GLY A 363 -12.63 -29.62 -26.85
C GLY A 363 -12.00 -30.53 -25.82
N GLY A 364 -12.40 -31.80 -25.82
CA GLY A 364 -11.64 -32.86 -25.17
C GLY A 364 -10.32 -33.08 -25.91
N LYS A 365 -9.22 -33.15 -25.15
CA LYS A 365 -8.02 -33.83 -25.62
C LYS A 365 -7.31 -34.42 -24.41
N ARG A 366 -7.64 -35.68 -24.13
CA ARG A 366 -6.77 -36.60 -23.41
C ARG A 366 -5.74 -37.09 -24.42
N PHE A 367 -4.46 -36.93 -24.10
CA PHE A 367 -3.39 -37.85 -24.46
C PHE A 367 -2.44 -37.92 -23.27
#